data_AF-A0A565C1Y1-F1
#
_entry.id   AF-A0A565C1Y1-F1
#
_cell.length_a   1.000
_cell.length_b   1.000
_cell.length_c   1.000
_cell.angle_alpha   90.00
_cell.angle_beta   90.00
_cell.angle_gamma   90.00
#
_symmetry.space_group_name_H-M   'P 1'
#
loop_
_entity.id
_entity.type
_entity.pdbx_description
1 polymer ?
#
loop_
_entity_poly.entity_id
_entity_poly.type
_entity_poly.pdbx_seq_one_letter_code
_entity_poly.pdbx_strand_id
1 'polypeptide(L)'
;MVLTQQDLKSGLKIRRGSRRANRESDYTEKDLESLQNLLRSSARDCVPKERSSLVDFQSKTGVEVCTFKLVVKNAASLLDDKDPLKLEAENILNDLVRSFGSLITLTNGIDMNLPSNRIKISDAVMEVISFLDKFEKGVKDCLEI
;
A
#
# COMPACT_ATOMS: atom_id res chain seq x y z
N MET A 1 -13.06 -6.43 11.05
CA MET A 1 -12.86 -5.02 10.66
C MET A 1 -11.87 -5.04 9.52
N VAL A 2 -12.36 -5.02 8.28
CA VAL A 2 -11.53 -5.00 7.07
C VAL A 2 -11.26 -3.53 6.76
N LEU A 3 -9.99 -3.12 6.72
CA LEU A 3 -9.66 -1.77 6.27
C LEU A 3 -9.84 -1.73 4.76
N THR A 4 -10.80 -0.95 4.29
CA THR A 4 -11.01 -0.80 2.85
C THR A 4 -9.90 0.07 2.26
N GLN A 5 -9.61 -0.07 0.97
CA GLN A 5 -8.70 0.84 0.26
C GLN A 5 -9.15 2.31 0.42
N GLN A 6 -10.45 2.51 0.61
CA GLN A 6 -11.08 3.80 0.87
C GLN A 6 -10.79 4.31 2.29
N ASP A 7 -10.59 3.45 3.29
CA ASP A 7 -10.15 3.82 4.64
C ASP A 7 -8.68 4.24 4.65
N LEU A 8 -7.81 3.53 3.93
CA LEU A 8 -6.42 3.95 3.71
C LEU A 8 -6.36 5.28 2.97
N LYS A 9 -7.05 5.40 1.83
CA LYS A 9 -7.11 6.64 1.06
C LYS A 9 -7.74 7.78 1.86
N SER A 10 -8.79 7.55 2.64
CA SER A 10 -9.43 8.59 3.46
C SER A 10 -8.55 9.01 4.63
N GLY A 11 -7.90 8.08 5.33
CA GLY A 11 -6.91 8.42 6.36
C GLY A 11 -5.73 9.24 5.81
N LEU A 12 -5.27 8.91 4.60
CA LEU A 12 -4.20 9.64 3.90
C LEU A 12 -4.68 10.97 3.28
N LYS A 13 -5.94 11.06 2.83
CA LYS A 13 -6.54 12.20 2.10
C LYS A 13 -7.20 13.23 3.02
N ILE A 14 -7.64 12.88 4.24
CA ILE A 14 -8.09 13.85 5.26
C ILE A 14 -6.96 14.88 5.56
N ARG A 15 -5.69 14.51 5.36
CA ARG A 15 -4.53 15.44 5.46
C ARG A 15 -4.25 16.30 4.22
N ARG A 16 -5.04 16.22 3.14
CA ARG A 16 -4.94 17.12 1.97
C ARG A 16 -5.69 18.44 2.20
N GLY A 17 -6.77 18.46 3.00
CA GLY A 17 -7.65 19.63 3.19
C GLY A 17 -7.08 20.78 4.03
N SER A 18 -5.91 20.62 4.65
CA SER A 18 -5.28 21.64 5.52
C SER A 18 -4.00 22.25 4.94
N ARG A 19 -3.56 21.85 3.74
CA ARG A 19 -2.26 22.27 3.19
C ARG A 19 -2.36 23.39 2.15
N ARG A 20 -2.20 24.63 2.60
CA ARG A 20 -1.53 25.67 1.82
C ARG A 20 -0.26 26.09 2.56
N ALA A 21 0.88 25.75 1.97
CA ALA A 21 2.24 26.22 2.23
C ALA A 21 2.75 26.17 3.70
N ASN A 22 3.50 25.12 4.05
CA ASN A 22 4.86 25.28 4.58
C ASN A 22 5.64 23.96 4.50
N ARG A 23 6.92 24.03 4.13
CA ARG A 23 7.86 22.89 4.04
C ARG A 23 8.47 22.56 5.41
N GLU A 24 7.61 22.32 6.38
CA GLU A 24 8.02 21.74 7.66
C GLU A 24 6.84 20.90 8.11
N SER A 25 6.95 19.60 7.88
CA SER A 25 5.89 18.68 8.25
C SER A 25 5.96 18.45 9.77
N ASP A 26 5.29 19.31 10.52
CA ASP A 26 4.96 19.11 11.93
C ASP A 26 3.98 17.95 12.05
N TYR A 27 4.48 16.73 11.83
CA TYR A 27 3.77 15.52 12.22
C TYR A 27 3.93 15.36 13.72
N THR A 28 2.82 15.32 14.45
CA THR A 28 2.84 15.06 15.89
C THR A 28 3.26 13.60 16.15
N GLU A 29 3.78 13.30 17.33
CA GLU A 29 4.07 11.92 17.73
C GLU A 29 2.84 11.01 17.60
N LYS A 30 1.66 11.55 17.93
CA LYS A 30 0.36 10.89 17.77
C LYS A 30 0.01 10.58 16.31
N ASP A 31 0.34 11.48 15.38
CA ASP A 31 0.14 11.27 13.94
C ASP A 31 0.95 10.09 13.40
N LEU A 32 2.11 9.86 14.02
CA LEU A 32 3.10 8.91 13.60
C LEU A 32 2.84 7.53 14.22
N GLU A 33 2.42 7.49 15.48
CA GLU A 33 1.84 6.31 16.11
C GLU A 33 0.57 5.84 15.36
N SER A 34 -0.30 6.78 14.98
CA SER A 34 -1.48 6.47 14.18
C SER A 34 -1.13 5.87 12.83
N LEU A 35 -0.08 6.37 12.18
CA LEU A 35 0.44 5.81 10.92
C LEU A 35 0.98 4.39 11.12
N GLN A 36 1.77 4.15 12.17
CA GLN A 36 2.26 2.80 12.50
C GLN A 36 1.11 1.82 12.74
N ASN A 37 0.10 2.24 13.51
CA ASN A 37 -1.07 1.41 13.81
C ASN A 37 -1.88 1.11 12.55
N LEU A 38 -2.06 2.11 11.68
CA LEU A 38 -2.70 1.92 10.38
C LEU A 38 -1.93 0.93 9.51
N LEU A 39 -0.60 1.05 9.43
CA LEU A 39 0.23 0.14 8.64
C LEU A 39 0.23 -1.28 9.20
N ARG A 40 0.32 -1.45 10.53
CA ARG A 40 0.19 -2.77 11.19
C ARG A 40 -1.16 -3.42 10.93
N SER A 41 -2.23 -2.62 10.97
CA SER A 41 -3.58 -3.13 10.68
C SER A 41 -3.74 -3.49 9.20
N SER A 42 -3.16 -2.70 8.29
CA SER A 42 -3.25 -2.91 6.84
C SER A 42 -2.37 -4.06 6.35
N ALA A 43 -1.25 -4.35 7.03
CA ALA A 43 -0.38 -5.49 6.73
C ALA A 43 -1.07 -6.86 6.91
N ARG A 44 -2.22 -6.91 7.61
CA ARG A 44 -3.06 -8.11 7.70
C ARG A 44 -3.80 -8.43 6.41
N ASP A 45 -4.05 -7.41 5.57
CA ASP A 45 -4.79 -7.55 4.31
C ASP A 45 -3.90 -7.91 3.11
N CYS A 46 -2.57 -7.82 3.27
CA CYS A 46 -1.55 -8.34 2.36
C CYS A 46 -0.28 -8.63 3.17
N VAL A 47 0.02 -9.91 3.45
CA VAL A 47 1.27 -10.32 4.11
C VAL A 47 2.40 -10.29 3.08
N PRO A 48 3.43 -9.45 3.23
CA PRO A 48 4.61 -9.53 2.38
C PRO A 48 5.26 -10.91 2.54
N LYS A 49 5.63 -11.56 1.45
CA LYS A 49 6.41 -12.81 1.49
C LYS A 49 7.77 -12.56 2.14
N GLU A 50 7.86 -12.72 3.46
CA GLU A 50 9.15 -12.87 4.13
C GLU A 50 9.73 -14.24 3.78
N ARG A 51 10.96 -14.24 3.25
CA ARG A 51 11.71 -15.41 2.74
C ARG A 51 12.17 -16.38 3.86
N SER A 52 11.37 -16.61 4.88
CA SER A 52 11.64 -17.59 5.93
C SER A 52 10.58 -18.70 5.92
N SER A 53 11.09 -19.91 5.70
CA SER A 53 10.48 -21.18 5.26
C SER A 53 9.26 -21.75 6.03
N LEU A 54 8.62 -21.01 6.93
CA LEU A 54 7.38 -21.44 7.60
C LEU A 54 6.13 -20.77 6.98
N VAL A 55 6.22 -19.47 6.67
CA VAL A 55 5.12 -18.68 6.05
C VAL A 55 4.94 -19.07 4.58
N ASP A 56 6.03 -19.47 3.90
CA ASP A 56 5.99 -20.01 2.53
C ASP A 56 5.29 -21.39 2.43
N PHE A 57 5.22 -22.14 3.53
CA PHE A 57 4.49 -23.41 3.57
C PHE A 57 3.00 -23.20 3.83
N GLN A 58 2.65 -22.27 4.74
CA GLN A 58 1.25 -21.90 5.01
C GLN A 58 0.59 -21.19 3.82
N SER A 59 1.34 -20.38 3.06
CA SER A 59 0.85 -19.77 1.81
C SER A 59 0.60 -20.78 0.69
N LYS A 60 1.20 -21.98 0.76
CA LYS A 60 0.94 -23.10 -0.17
C LYS A 60 -0.29 -23.93 0.21
N THR A 61 -0.70 -23.94 1.49
CA THR A 61 -1.80 -24.79 1.98
C THR A 61 -3.10 -24.06 2.30
N GLY A 62 -3.19 -22.73 2.17
CA GLY A 62 -4.47 -22.05 2.36
C GLY A 62 -4.42 -20.53 2.39
N VAL A 63 -4.60 -19.93 1.21
CA VAL A 63 -5.03 -18.55 0.94
C VAL A 63 -4.10 -17.43 1.40
N GLU A 64 -3.12 -17.09 0.56
CA GLU A 64 -2.52 -15.76 0.52
C GLU A 64 -3.60 -14.74 0.08
N VAL A 65 -4.36 -14.16 1.04
CA VAL A 65 -5.35 -13.11 0.76
C VAL A 65 -4.61 -11.78 0.73
N CYS A 66 -4.01 -11.44 -0.40
CA CYS A 66 -3.75 -10.03 -0.67
C CYS A 66 -4.99 -9.45 -1.34
N THR A 67 -5.75 -8.60 -0.65
CA THR A 67 -6.99 -8.02 -1.18
C THR A 67 -6.75 -7.31 -2.52
N PHE A 68 -5.62 -6.60 -2.66
CA PHE A 68 -5.23 -5.97 -3.93
C PHE A 68 -5.07 -6.99 -5.07
N LYS A 69 -4.51 -8.17 -4.79
CA LYS A 69 -4.34 -9.27 -5.76
C LYS A 69 -5.68 -9.86 -6.18
N LEU A 70 -6.62 -10.02 -5.25
CA LEU A 70 -7.97 -10.48 -5.58
C LEU A 70 -8.70 -9.48 -6.47
N VAL A 71 -8.62 -8.19 -6.14
CA VAL A 71 -9.23 -7.11 -6.95
C VAL A 71 -8.68 -7.12 -8.38
N VAL A 72 -7.36 -7.17 -8.56
CA VAL A 72 -6.75 -7.21 -9.90
C VAL A 72 -7.12 -8.48 -10.65
N LYS A 73 -7.08 -9.65 -10.00
CA LYS A 73 -7.45 -10.92 -10.65
C LYS A 73 -8.91 -10.93 -11.12
N ASN A 74 -9.82 -10.37 -10.33
CA ASN A 74 -11.23 -10.30 -10.70
C ASN A 74 -11.49 -9.26 -11.79
N ALA A 75 -10.78 -8.13 -11.77
CA ALA A 75 -10.88 -7.14 -12.85
C ALA A 75 -10.30 -7.68 -14.17
N ALA A 76 -9.08 -8.21 -14.12
CA ALA A 76 -8.38 -8.70 -15.29
C ALA A 76 -8.85 -10.07 -15.79
N SER A 77 -9.79 -10.74 -15.11
CA SER A 77 -10.39 -11.98 -15.63
C SER A 77 -11.27 -11.78 -16.86
N LEU A 78 -11.62 -10.53 -17.16
CA LEU A 78 -12.33 -10.16 -18.39
C LEU A 78 -11.40 -10.11 -19.62
N LEU A 79 -10.08 -10.09 -19.39
CA LEU A 79 -9.06 -9.92 -20.42
C LEU A 79 -8.29 -11.23 -20.68
N ASP A 80 -7.79 -11.37 -21.90
CA ASP A 80 -6.90 -12.46 -22.27
C ASP A 80 -5.59 -12.42 -21.48
N ASP A 81 -4.96 -13.57 -21.26
CA ASP A 81 -3.71 -13.69 -20.49
C ASP A 81 -2.54 -12.87 -21.05
N LYS A 82 -2.60 -12.50 -22.33
CA LYS A 82 -1.58 -11.70 -23.01
C LYS A 82 -2.01 -10.25 -23.25
N ASP A 83 -3.17 -9.85 -22.73
CA ASP A 83 -3.65 -8.49 -22.86
C ASP A 83 -2.69 -7.52 -22.15
N PRO A 84 -2.26 -6.42 -22.82
CA PRO A 84 -1.33 -5.47 -22.24
C PRO A 84 -1.85 -4.81 -20.96
N LEU A 85 -3.16 -4.55 -20.85
CA LEU A 85 -3.76 -3.92 -19.66
C LEU A 85 -3.71 -4.87 -18.46
N LYS A 86 -3.93 -6.16 -18.67
CA LYS A 86 -3.77 -7.19 -17.64
C LYS A 86 -2.33 -7.25 -17.13
N LEU A 87 -1.36 -7.32 -18.05
CA LEU A 87 0.06 -7.37 -17.71
C LEU A 87 0.52 -6.10 -16.98
N GLU A 88 0.03 -4.93 -17.40
CA GLU A 88 0.31 -3.67 -16.72
C GLU A 88 -0.29 -3.62 -15.30
N ALA A 89 -1.56 -4.01 -15.14
CA ALA A 89 -2.22 -4.05 -13.83
C ALA A 89 -1.52 -5.01 -12.85
N GLU A 90 -1.05 -6.16 -13.32
CA GLU A 90 -0.26 -7.11 -12.53
C GLU A 90 1.11 -6.54 -12.13
N ASN A 91 1.78 -5.81 -13.02
CA ASN A 91 3.04 -5.12 -12.71
C ASN A 91 2.84 -4.01 -11.67
N ILE A 92 1.80 -3.18 -11.82
CA ILE A 92 1.44 -2.14 -10.85
C ILE A 92 1.14 -2.75 -9.47
N LEU A 93 0.46 -3.90 -9.42
CA LEU A 93 0.22 -4.62 -8.17
C LEU A 93 1.55 -5.05 -7.50
N ASN A 94 2.50 -5.57 -8.26
CA ASN A 94 3.81 -5.96 -7.72
C ASN A 94 4.57 -4.77 -7.14
N ASP A 95 4.56 -3.64 -7.85
CA ASP A 95 5.18 -2.41 -7.37
C ASP A 95 4.48 -1.86 -6.11
N LEU A 96 3.15 -1.91 -6.07
CA LEU A 96 2.36 -1.52 -4.90
C LEU A 96 2.72 -2.37 -3.68
N VAL A 97 2.75 -3.70 -3.82
CA VAL A 97 3.13 -4.62 -2.73
C VAL A 97 4.55 -4.35 -2.25
N ARG A 98 5.48 -4.11 -3.19
CA ARG A 98 6.87 -3.77 -2.84
C ARG A 98 6.97 -2.44 -2.09
N SER A 99 6.25 -1.41 -2.53
CA SER A 99 6.26 -0.10 -1.87
C SER A 99 5.71 -0.17 -0.44
N PHE A 100 4.64 -0.95 -0.20
CA PHE A 100 4.15 -1.23 1.15
C PHE A 100 5.16 -1.98 2.01
N GLY A 101 5.82 -3.00 1.48
CA GLY A 101 6.87 -3.74 2.20
C GLY A 101 8.03 -2.82 2.63
N SER A 102 8.47 -1.94 1.73
CA SER A 102 9.47 -0.91 2.02
C SER A 102 9.01 0.06 3.11
N LEU A 103 7.77 0.55 3.03
CA LEU A 103 7.21 1.47 4.01
C LEU A 103 7.09 0.82 5.40
N ILE A 104 6.60 -0.42 5.49
CA ILE A 104 6.50 -1.16 6.75
C ILE A 104 7.89 -1.32 7.38
N THR A 105 8.87 -1.77 6.60
CA THR A 105 10.26 -1.94 7.06
C THR A 105 10.84 -0.61 7.56
N LEU A 106 10.64 0.46 6.80
CA LEU A 106 11.08 1.81 7.17
C LEU A 106 10.45 2.24 8.49
N THR A 107 9.14 2.08 8.66
CA THR A 107 8.43 2.50 9.88
C THR A 107 8.76 1.68 11.13
N ASN A 108 9.18 0.43 10.98
CA ASN A 108 9.60 -0.41 12.11
C ASN A 108 11.07 -0.19 12.50
N GLY A 109 11.91 0.31 11.58
CA GLY A 109 13.37 0.35 11.74
C GLY A 109 13.98 1.71 12.11
N ILE A 110 13.21 2.81 12.11
CA ILE A 110 13.75 4.16 12.31
C ILE A 110 13.14 4.89 13.52
N ASP A 111 13.97 5.68 14.20
CA ASP A 111 13.51 6.60 15.25
C ASP A 111 12.69 7.74 14.63
N MET A 112 11.40 7.68 14.89
CA MET A 112 10.37 8.59 14.40
C MET A 112 10.41 9.99 15.02
N ASN A 113 11.17 10.16 16.10
CA ASN A 113 11.37 11.46 16.75
C ASN A 113 12.37 12.35 16.00
N LEU A 114 13.15 11.79 15.07
CA LEU A 114 14.10 12.54 14.25
C LEU A 114 13.40 13.22 13.05
N PRO A 115 13.54 14.55 12.86
CA PRO A 115 12.94 15.27 11.73
C PRO A 115 13.29 14.68 10.35
N SER A 116 14.54 14.26 10.16
CA SER A 116 15.02 13.65 8.90
C SER A 116 14.34 12.31 8.60
N ASN A 117 14.00 11.52 9.63
CA ASN A 117 13.27 10.28 9.48
C ASN A 117 11.79 10.53 9.16
N ARG A 118 11.19 11.59 9.73
CA ARG A 118 9.82 12.00 9.37
C ARG A 118 9.70 12.37 7.90
N ILE A 119 10.70 13.07 7.34
CA ILE A 119 10.73 13.39 5.90
C ILE A 119 10.79 12.10 5.06
N LYS A 120 11.69 11.17 5.39
CA LYS A 120 11.78 9.87 4.68
C LYS A 120 10.48 9.08 4.72
N ILE A 121 9.80 9.05 5.86
CA ILE A 121 8.49 8.40 6.01
C ILE A 121 7.46 9.10 5.14
N SER A 122 7.42 10.44 5.15
CA SER A 122 6.52 11.22 4.30
C SER A 122 6.73 10.90 2.82
N ASP A 123 7.98 10.85 2.36
CA ASP A 123 8.31 10.54 0.97
C ASP A 123 7.87 9.12 0.60
N ALA A 124 8.14 8.13 1.45
CA ALA A 124 7.70 6.75 1.25
C ALA A 124 6.17 6.60 1.26
N VAL A 125 5.47 7.34 2.13
CA VAL A 125 4.00 7.39 2.13
C VAL A 125 3.47 8.00 0.83
N MET A 126 4.08 9.07 0.33
CA MET A 126 3.70 9.68 -0.96
C MET A 126 3.92 8.73 -2.13
N GLU A 127 5.00 7.95 -2.10
CA GLU A 127 5.26 6.90 -3.09
C GLU A 127 4.17 5.82 -3.07
N VAL A 128 3.80 5.30 -1.90
CA VAL A 128 2.71 4.32 -1.76
C VAL A 128 1.37 4.90 -2.27
N ILE A 129 1.06 6.16 -1.96
CA ILE A 129 -0.15 6.83 -2.48
C ILE A 129 -0.12 6.87 -4.02
N SER A 130 1.02 7.20 -4.62
CA SER A 130 1.16 7.23 -6.08
C SER A 130 0.91 5.84 -6.70
N PHE A 131 1.40 4.77 -6.09
CA PHE A 131 1.11 3.41 -6.54
C PHE A 131 -0.35 3.01 -6.32
N LEU A 132 -1.01 3.47 -5.25
CA LEU A 132 -2.46 3.25 -5.04
C LEU A 132 -3.32 3.96 -6.09
N ASP A 133 -2.89 5.13 -6.57
CA ASP A 133 -3.57 5.85 -7.66
C ASP A 133 -3.40 5.11 -9.00
N LYS A 134 -2.19 4.63 -9.29
CA LYS A 134 -1.92 3.77 -10.47
C LYS A 134 -2.69 2.45 -10.40
N PHE A 135 -2.75 1.84 -9.23
CA PHE A 135 -3.50 0.61 -8.99
C PHE A 135 -4.98 0.79 -9.29
N GLU A 136 -5.58 1.86 -8.76
CA GLU A 136 -6.99 2.18 -9.04
C GLU A 136 -7.22 2.35 -10.55
N LYS A 137 -6.32 3.07 -11.23
CA LYS A 137 -6.38 3.24 -12.69
C LYS A 137 -6.27 1.89 -13.41
N GLY A 138 -5.29 1.06 -13.10
CA GLY A 138 -5.12 -0.24 -13.75
C GLY A 138 -6.31 -1.19 -13.57
N VAL A 139 -6.95 -1.17 -12.39
CA VAL A 139 -8.20 -1.90 -12.14
C VAL A 139 -9.34 -1.38 -13.00
N LYS A 140 -9.48 -0.05 -13.08
CA LYS A 140 -10.50 0.61 -13.92
C LYS A 140 -10.29 0.34 -15.41
N ASP A 141 -9.05 0.41 -15.87
CA ASP A 141 -8.66 0.11 -17.25
C ASP A 141 -9.03 -1.34 -17.61
N CYS A 142 -8.79 -2.31 -16.72
CA CYS A 142 -9.21 -3.70 -16.93
C CYS A 142 -10.74 -3.90 -16.98
N LEU A 143 -11.49 -2.99 -16.36
CA LEU A 143 -12.95 -3.02 -16.30
C LEU A 143 -13.62 -2.11 -17.34
N GLU A 144 -12.84 -1.33 -18.09
CA GLU A 144 -13.30 -0.32 -19.04
C GLU A 144 -14.22 0.77 -18.42
N ILE A 145 -13.90 1.27 -17.21
CA ILE A 145 -14.69 2.28 -16.46
C ILE A 145 -13.93 3.53 -16.00
#